data_AF-B3EB48-F1
#
_entry.id   AF-B3EB48-F1
#
_cell.length_a   1.000
_cell.length_b   1.000
_cell.length_c   1.000
_cell.angle_alpha   90.00
_cell.angle_beta   90.00
_cell.angle_gamma   90.00
#
_symmetry.space_group_name_H-M   'P 1'
#
loop_
_entity.id
_entity.type
_entity.pdbx_description
1 polymer ?
#
loop_
_entity_poly.entity_id
_entity_poly.type
_entity_poly.pdbx_seq_one_letter_code
_entity_poly.pdbx_strand_id
1 'polypeptide(L)'
;MIVERLIPVSDGIICLMQDDFTVPESLSDTDVEVSLKDFGAILTVKGNEVALPGAILEHFENAEGTSIYFYTVSPYELIPEYRGSITLRRDEVLKAKGAWDYFSRSP
;
A
#
# COMPACT_ATOMS: atom_id res chain seq x y z
N MET A 1 5.33 -6.58 9.76
CA MET A 1 4.51 -6.88 8.58
C MET A 1 5.40 -7.17 7.40
N ILE A 2 5.40 -8.42 6.95
CA ILE A 2 6.10 -8.86 5.75
C ILE A 2 5.07 -9.02 4.64
N VAL A 3 5.16 -8.18 3.61
CA VAL A 3 4.34 -8.26 2.41
C VAL A 3 5.00 -9.19 1.41
N GLU A 4 4.35 -10.31 1.12
CA GLU A 4 4.82 -11.31 0.16
C GLU A 4 4.54 -10.86 -1.28
N ARG A 5 3.36 -10.28 -1.50
CA ARG A 5 2.91 -9.91 -2.85
C ARG A 5 1.99 -8.72 -2.85
N LEU A 6 2.15 -7.88 -3.87
CA LEU A 6 1.23 -6.80 -4.22
C LEU A 6 0.54 -7.16 -5.54
N ILE A 7 -0.78 -7.04 -5.57
CA ILE A 7 -1.60 -7.34 -6.75
C ILE A 7 -2.43 -6.09 -7.10
N PRO A 8 -2.18 -5.45 -8.25
CA PRO A 8 -3.01 -4.35 -8.72
C PRO A 8 -4.44 -4.81 -9.02
N VAL A 9 -5.43 -4.05 -8.58
CA VAL A 9 -6.86 -4.23 -8.87
C VAL A 9 -7.49 -2.91 -9.31
N SER A 10 -8.71 -2.92 -9.84
CA SER A 10 -9.33 -1.74 -10.47
C SER A 10 -9.42 -0.50 -9.57
N ASP A 11 -9.63 -0.72 -8.28
CA ASP A 11 -9.85 0.31 -7.26
C ASP A 11 -8.69 0.46 -6.27
N GLY A 12 -7.55 -0.17 -6.55
CA GLY A 12 -6.37 -0.09 -5.70
C GLY A 12 -5.45 -1.30 -5.78
N ILE A 13 -5.02 -1.84 -4.64
CA ILE A 13 -4.12 -3.00 -4.57
C ILE A 13 -4.53 -4.00 -3.48
N ILE A 14 -4.17 -5.26 -3.67
CA ILE A 14 -4.21 -6.30 -2.65
C ILE A 14 -2.78 -6.58 -2.15
N CYS A 15 -2.60 -6.53 -0.84
CA CYS A 15 -1.39 -6.90 -0.12
C CYS A 15 -1.58 -8.29 0.51
N LEU A 16 -0.81 -9.27 0.03
CA LEU A 16 -0.70 -10.59 0.67
C LEU A 16 0.44 -10.57 1.69
N MET A 17 0.14 -10.91 2.94
CA MET A 17 1.04 -10.81 4.08
C MET A 17 1.34 -12.19 4.69
N GLN A 18 2.58 -12.42 5.12
CA GLN A 18 2.94 -13.64 5.87
C GLN A 18 2.64 -13.53 7.37
N ASP A 19 2.48 -12.30 7.87
CA ASP A 19 2.26 -12.03 9.29
C ASP A 19 0.76 -11.90 9.62
N ASP A 20 0.42 -12.12 10.89
CA ASP A 20 -0.91 -11.94 11.49
C ASP A 20 -1.28 -10.45 11.70
N PHE A 21 -0.92 -9.59 10.74
CA PHE A 21 -1.28 -8.18 10.82
C PHE A 21 -2.78 -8.01 10.57
N THR A 22 -3.45 -7.32 11.49
CA THR A 22 -4.86 -6.96 11.36
C THR A 22 -4.97 -5.45 11.27
N VAL A 23 -5.70 -4.96 10.26
CA VAL A 23 -5.99 -3.54 10.13
C VAL A 23 -6.96 -3.17 11.26
N PRO A 24 -6.61 -2.19 12.11
CA PRO A 24 -7.51 -1.72 13.15
C PRO A 24 -8.82 -1.19 12.55
N GLU A 25 -9.96 -1.52 13.16
CA GLU A 25 -11.29 -1.04 12.72
C GLU A 25 -11.42 0.49 12.74
N SER A 26 -10.60 1.16 13.55
CA SER A 26 -10.46 2.62 13.56
C SER A 26 -9.01 3.02 13.28
N LEU A 27 -8.81 3.59 12.10
CA LEU A 27 -7.60 4.29 11.72
C LEU A 27 -7.90 5.79 11.75
N SER A 28 -7.08 6.52 12.47
CA SER A 28 -7.02 7.98 12.39
C SER A 28 -6.11 8.41 11.23
N ASP A 29 -6.25 9.66 10.78
CA ASP A 29 -5.36 10.24 9.76
C ASP A 29 -3.88 10.19 10.17
N THR A 30 -3.56 10.12 11.47
CA THR A 30 -2.18 10.00 11.97
C THR A 30 -1.63 8.57 11.98
N ASP A 31 -2.49 7.57 11.78
CA ASP A 31 -2.09 6.16 11.76
C ASP A 31 -1.57 5.71 10.39
N VAL A 32 -1.72 6.55 9.37
CA VAL A 32 -1.36 6.28 7.98
C VAL A 32 -0.42 7.36 7.46
N GLU A 33 0.80 6.99 7.11
CA GLU A 33 1.80 7.92 6.57
C GLU A 33 2.37 7.37 5.26
N VAL A 34 2.62 8.26 4.29
CA VAL A 34 3.33 7.90 3.04
C VAL A 34 4.65 8.66 3.00
N SER A 35 5.76 7.93 3.03
CA SER A 35 7.12 8.48 2.95
C SER A 35 7.80 8.07 1.66
N LEU A 36 8.59 8.96 1.06
CA LEU A 36 9.27 8.69 -0.20
C LEU A 36 10.57 7.90 -0.01
N LYS A 37 10.87 7.04 -0.97
CA LYS A 37 12.13 6.28 -1.06
C LYS A 37 12.58 6.20 -2.53
N ASP A 38 13.82 5.80 -2.74
CA ASP A 38 14.41 5.69 -4.08
C ASP A 38 13.60 4.76 -5.01
N PHE A 39 13.02 3.69 -4.45
CA PHE A 39 12.23 2.72 -5.20
C PHE A 39 10.75 3.10 -5.40
N GLY A 40 10.28 4.19 -4.78
CA GLY A 40 8.86 4.56 -4.76
C GLY A 40 8.46 5.24 -3.44
N ALA A 41 7.58 4.60 -2.69
CA ALA A 41 7.15 5.06 -1.38
C ALA A 41 7.09 3.93 -0.36
N ILE A 42 7.08 4.28 0.92
CA ILE A 42 6.70 3.41 2.02
C ILE A 42 5.43 3.96 2.62
N LEU A 43 4.42 3.11 2.72
CA LEU A 43 3.20 3.35 3.45
C LEU A 43 3.34 2.75 4.85
N THR A 44 3.23 3.58 5.88
CA THR A 44 3.27 3.16 7.27
C THR A 44 1.85 3.13 7.83
N VAL A 45 1.40 1.97 8.31
CA VAL A 45 0.10 1.77 8.97
C VAL A 45 0.34 1.32 10.40
N LYS A 46 0.10 2.20 11.39
CA LYS A 46 0.42 1.95 12.81
C LYS A 46 1.82 1.37 13.05
N GLY A 47 2.83 1.96 12.41
CA GLY A 47 4.22 1.53 12.51
C GLY A 47 4.58 0.28 11.69
N ASN A 48 3.65 -0.28 10.91
CA ASN A 48 3.94 -1.35 9.96
C ASN A 48 4.12 -0.78 8.56
N GLU A 49 5.25 -1.11 7.93
CA GLU A 49 5.62 -0.55 6.63
C GLU A 49 5.21 -1.49 5.47
N VAL A 50 4.55 -0.93 4.47
CA VAL A 50 4.31 -1.53 3.15
C VAL A 50 5.18 -0.78 2.15
N ALA A 51 6.09 -1.48 1.48
CA ALA A 51 6.77 -0.90 0.32
C ALA A 51 5.77 -0.75 -0.83
N LEU A 52 5.69 0.45 -1.42
CA LEU A 52 4.92 0.77 -2.61
C LEU A 52 5.91 1.14 -3.74
N PRO A 53 6.33 0.17 -4.58
CA PRO A 53 7.20 0.45 -5.71
C PRO A 53 6.59 1.47 -6.68
N GLY A 54 7.43 2.16 -7.47
CA GLY A 54 6.98 3.14 -8.46
C GLY A 54 5.85 2.65 -9.37
N ALA A 55 5.89 1.39 -9.82
CA ALA A 55 4.82 0.79 -10.62
C ALA A 55 3.44 0.75 -9.91
N ILE A 56 3.42 0.65 -8.57
CA ILE A 56 2.18 0.73 -7.79
C ILE A 56 1.68 2.18 -7.68
N LEU A 57 2.60 3.15 -7.59
CA LEU A 57 2.23 4.57 -7.62
C LEU A 57 1.64 4.96 -8.99
N GLU A 58 2.22 4.47 -10.08
CA GLU A 58 1.68 4.61 -11.44
C GLU A 58 0.31 3.94 -11.58
N HIS A 59 0.13 2.76 -10.98
CA HIS A 59 -1.17 2.10 -10.94
C HIS A 59 -2.22 2.96 -10.25
N PHE A 60 -1.92 3.51 -9.06
CA PHE A 60 -2.85 4.38 -8.34
C PHE A 60 -3.22 5.66 -9.08
N GLU A 61 -2.32 6.20 -9.91
CA GLU A 61 -2.62 7.36 -10.76
C GLU A 61 -3.74 7.05 -11.77
N ASN A 62 -3.77 5.81 -12.28
CA ASN A 62 -4.72 5.35 -13.30
C ASN A 62 -5.94 4.62 -12.74
N ALA A 63 -5.88 4.12 -11.50
CA ALA A 63 -6.95 3.39 -10.84
C ALA A 63 -8.14 4.29 -10.48
N GLU A 64 -9.33 3.69 -10.36
CA GLU A 64 -10.56 4.37 -9.93
C GLU A 64 -10.48 4.78 -8.46
N GLY A 65 -9.66 4.06 -7.68
CA GLY A 65 -9.46 4.26 -6.26
C GLY A 65 -8.03 4.02 -5.81
N THR A 66 -7.79 4.34 -4.53
CA THR A 66 -6.51 4.20 -3.84
C THR A 66 -6.68 3.32 -2.59
N SER A 67 -7.48 2.27 -2.74
CA SER A 67 -7.74 1.28 -1.69
C SER A 67 -6.58 0.29 -1.58
N ILE A 68 -6.32 -0.17 -0.36
CA ILE A 68 -5.30 -1.17 -0.07
C ILE A 68 -5.96 -2.22 0.81
N TYR A 69 -6.08 -3.42 0.26
CA TYR A 69 -6.72 -4.56 0.91
C TYR A 69 -5.65 -5.48 1.48
N PHE A 70 -5.80 -5.88 2.73
CA PHE A 70 -4.82 -6.72 3.42
C PHE A 70 -5.39 -8.13 3.59
N TYR A 71 -4.61 -9.12 3.20
CA TYR A 71 -4.92 -10.53 3.42
C TYR A 71 -3.70 -11.23 3.99
N THR A 72 -3.92 -12.19 4.88
CA THR A 72 -2.85 -13.07 5.37
C THR A 72 -2.86 -14.36 4.58
N VAL A 73 -1.67 -14.83 4.20
CA VAL A 73 -1.47 -16.10 3.51
C VAL A 73 -0.82 -17.10 4.45
N SER A 74 -1.39 -18.31 4.50
CA SER A 74 -0.84 -19.46 5.20
C SER A 74 -0.59 -20.59 4.19
N PRO A 75 0.54 -21.31 4.26
CA PRO A 75 0.81 -22.45 3.36
C PRO A 75 -0.26 -23.55 3.41
N TYR A 76 -1.07 -23.59 4.47
CA TYR A 76 -2.09 -24.61 4.70
C TYR A 76 -3.51 -24.13 4.35
N GLU A 77 -3.66 -22.88 3.92
CA GLU A 77 -4.96 -22.29 3.60
C GLU A 77 -5.11 -22.07 2.10
N LEU A 78 -6.24 -22.52 1.55
CA LEU A 78 -6.59 -22.33 0.14
C LEU A 78 -7.15 -20.94 -0.15
N ILE A 79 -7.77 -20.31 0.86
CA ILE A 79 -8.42 -19.01 0.76
C ILE A 79 -7.73 -18.08 1.75
N PRO A 80 -7.02 -17.02 1.29
CA PRO A 80 -6.39 -16.05 2.17
C PRO A 80 -7.42 -15.36 3.08
N GLU A 81 -7.07 -15.18 4.35
CA GLU A 81 -7.94 -14.52 5.33
C GLU A 81 -7.88 -12.99 5.15
N TYR A 82 -9.05 -12.35 5.08
CA TYR A 82 -9.16 -10.89 4.99
C TYR A 82 -8.86 -10.23 6.32
N ARG A 83 -7.97 -9.22 6.31
CA ARG A 83 -7.48 -8.52 7.51
C ARG A 83 -7.90 -7.06 7.58
N GLY A 84 -8.66 -6.58 6.61
CA GLY A 84 -9.15 -5.21 6.53
C GLY A 84 -8.59 -4.45 5.34
N SER A 85 -8.99 -3.18 5.24
CA SER A 85 -8.56 -2.30 4.16
C SER A 85 -8.38 -0.89 4.65
N ILE A 86 -7.59 -0.13 3.90
CA ILE A 86 -7.46 1.31 4.05
C ILE A 86 -7.69 1.98 2.71
N THR A 87 -8.22 3.18 2.72
CA THR A 87 -8.31 4.02 1.51
C THR A 87 -7.43 5.23 1.71
N LEU A 88 -6.38 5.34 0.90
CA LEU A 88 -5.53 6.52 0.91
C LEU A 88 -6.27 7.69 0.26
N ARG A 89 -5.96 8.92 0.65
CA ARG A 89 -6.46 10.09 -0.09
C ARG A 89 -5.73 10.18 -1.41
N ARG A 90 -6.48 10.30 -2.51
CA ARG A 90 -5.92 10.38 -3.87
C ARG A 90 -4.85 11.48 -3.97
N ASP A 91 -5.10 12.64 -3.36
CA ASP A 91 -4.17 13.77 -3.36
C ASP A 91 -2.82 13.43 -2.70
N GLU A 92 -2.80 12.60 -1.66
CA GLU A 92 -1.56 12.19 -0.97
C GLU A 92 -0.74 11.25 -1.86
N VAL A 93 -1.42 10.30 -2.52
CA VAL A 93 -0.78 9.37 -3.45
C VAL A 93 -0.22 10.09 -4.66
N LEU A 94 -0.95 11.04 -5.24
CA LEU A 94 -0.48 11.84 -6.38
C LEU A 94 0.68 12.76 -6.00
N LYS A 95 0.68 13.33 -4.79
CA LYS A 95 1.84 14.07 -4.25
C LYS A 95 3.06 13.17 -4.11
N ALA A 96 2.90 11.97 -3.57
CA ALA A 96 4.00 11.03 -3.42
C ALA A 96 4.55 10.60 -4.79
N LYS A 97 3.67 10.28 -5.75
CA LYS A 97 4.06 9.95 -7.12
C LYS A 97 4.79 11.09 -7.81
N GLY A 98 4.26 12.31 -7.75
CA GLY A 98 4.88 13.48 -8.37
C GLY A 98 6.26 13.78 -7.78
N ALA A 99 6.43 13.61 -6.47
CA ALA A 99 7.72 13.77 -5.83
C ALA A 99 8.70 12.65 -6.22
N TRP A 100 8.24 11.39 -6.30
CA TRP A 100 9.06 10.28 -6.78
C TRP A 100 9.47 10.44 -8.25
N ASP A 101 8.58 10.90 -9.14
CA ASP A 101 8.90 11.25 -10.52
C ASP A 101 10.00 12.32 -10.61
N TYR A 102 9.96 13.32 -9.72
CA TYR A 102 11.00 14.34 -9.65
C TYR A 102 12.34 13.77 -9.18
N PHE A 103 12.34 12.96 -8.12
CA PHE A 103 13.56 12.33 -7.59
C PHE A 103 14.17 11.34 -8.58
N SER A 104 13.37 10.47 -9.19
CA SER A 104 13.83 9.45 -10.15
C SER A 104 14.38 10.04 -11.46
N ARG A 105 13.97 11.26 -11.81
CA ARG A 105 14.40 11.98 -13.04
C ARG A 105 15.45 13.06 -12.80
N SER A 106 15.80 13.35 -11.54
CA SER A 106 16.86 14.30 -11.19
C SER A 106 18.15 13.53 -10.90
N PRO A 107 19.10 13.45 -11.84
CA PRO A 107 20.34 12.69 -11.70
C PRO A 107 21.29 13.27 -10.64
#